data_AF-A0A952C7D8-F1
#
_entry.id   AF-A0A952C7D8-F1
#
_cell.length_a   1.000
_cell.length_b   1.000
_cell.length_c   1.000
_cell.angle_alpha   90.00
_cell.angle_beta   90.00
_cell.angle_gamma   90.00
#
_symmetry.space_group_name_H-M   'P 1'
#
loop_
_entity.id
_entity.type
_entity.pdbx_description
1 polymer ?
#
loop_
_entity_poly.entity_id
_entity_poly.type
_entity_poly.pdbx_seq_one_letter_code
_entity_poly.pdbx_strand_id
1 'polypeptide(L)' 'IDHKLADVMSTYWANFIKTGDPNGKGLPGWEPYNVKNKVVMILGDTQQSQILPDAKRLDFLYSVMKTSSQL' A
#
# COMPACT_ATOMS: atom_id res chain seq x y z
N ILE A 1 -20.46 -1.28 4.09
CA ILE A 1 -19.21 -1.00 3.37
C ILE A 1 -18.05 -1.67 4.10
N ASP A 2 -17.99 -1.49 5.42
CA ASP A 2 -16.97 -2.04 6.32
C ASP A 2 -16.76 -3.56 6.19
N HIS A 3 -17.84 -4.36 6.20
CA HIS A 3 -17.72 -5.81 6.02
C HIS A 3 -17.12 -6.21 4.67
N LYS A 4 -17.47 -5.50 3.59
CA LYS A 4 -16.93 -5.76 2.25
C LYS A 4 -15.45 -5.40 2.18
N LEU A 5 -15.06 -4.26 2.77
CA LEU A 5 -13.66 -3.86 2.84
C LEU A 5 -12.86 -4.85 3.70
N ALA A 6 -13.41 -5.30 4.83
CA ALA A 6 -12.77 -6.30 5.69
C ALA A 6 -12.54 -7.63 4.95
N ASP A 7 -13.51 -8.09 4.16
CA ASP A 7 -13.38 -9.30 3.33
C ASP A 7 -12.28 -9.16 2.26
N VAL A 8 -12.21 -7.99 1.62
CA VAL A 8 -11.14 -7.70 0.65
C VAL A 8 -9.77 -7.70 1.32
N MET A 9 -9.64 -7.02 2.47
CA MET A 9 -8.38 -6.95 3.22
C MET A 9 -7.94 -8.33 3.72
N SER A 10 -8.85 -9.12 4.28
CA SER A 10 -8.54 -10.45 4.78
C SER A 10 -8.12 -11.40 3.65
N THR A 11 -8.75 -11.28 2.47
CA THR A 11 -8.39 -12.08 1.29
C THR A 11 -6.98 -11.74 0.80
N TYR A 12 -6.62 -10.45 0.69
CA TYR A 12 -5.25 -10.04 0.33
C TYR A 12 -4.23 -10.62 1.32
N TRP A 13 -4.49 -10.51 2.62
CA TRP A 13 -3.60 -11.03 3.66
C TRP A 13 -3.46 -12.55 3.60
N ALA A 14 -4.55 -13.29 3.44
CA ALA A 14 -4.54 -14.74 3.35
C ALA A 14 -3.76 -15.24 2.11
N ASN A 15 -3.95 -14.59 0.95
CA ASN A 15 -3.18 -14.89 -0.25
C ASN A 15 -1.69 -14.65 -0.03
N PHE A 16 -1.32 -13.49 0.51
CA PHE A 16 0.08 -13.15 0.77
C PHE A 16 0.75 -14.14 1.73
N ILE A 17 0.09 -14.54 2.82
CA ILE A 17 0.60 -15.54 3.74
C ILE A 17 0.85 -16.88 3.04
N LYS A 18 -0.03 -17.26 2.10
CA LYS A 18 0.04 -18.54 1.39
C LYS A 18 1.12 -18.57 0.32
N THR A 19 1.34 -17.48 -0.42
CA THR A 19 2.14 -17.50 -1.66
C THR A 19 3.20 -16.42 -1.76
N GLY A 20 3.18 -15.42 -0.86
CA GLY A 20 3.96 -14.19 -1.00
C GLY A 20 3.38 -13.19 -2.02
N ASP A 21 2.26 -13.50 -2.67
CA ASP A 21 1.56 -12.63 -3.61
C ASP A 21 0.13 -12.36 -3.08
N PRO A 22 -0.24 -11.10 -2.78
CA PRO A 22 -1.56 -10.80 -2.24
C PRO A 22 -2.68 -10.97 -3.30
N ASN A 23 -2.34 -11.00 -4.59
CA ASN A 23 -3.29 -10.93 -5.69
C ASN A 23 -4.15 -12.21 -5.83
N GLY A 24 -5.36 -12.04 -6.38
CA GLY A 24 -6.31 -13.12 -6.56
C GLY A 24 -7.53 -12.71 -7.38
N LYS A 25 -8.36 -13.69 -7.77
CA LYS A 25 -9.55 -13.44 -8.58
C LYS A 25 -10.52 -12.50 -7.87
N GLY A 26 -10.97 -11.46 -8.57
CA GLY A 26 -11.95 -10.49 -8.05
C GLY A 26 -11.35 -9.38 -7.21
N LEU A 27 -10.03 -9.36 -7.03
CA LEU A 27 -9.31 -8.28 -6.36
C LEU A 27 -8.67 -7.34 -7.40
N PRO A 28 -8.62 -6.02 -7.12
CA PRO A 28 -7.74 -5.12 -7.85
C PRO A 28 -6.28 -5.60 -7.82
N GLY A 29 -5.56 -5.40 -8.91
CA GLY A 29 -4.13 -5.73 -8.97
C GLY A 29 -3.33 -4.86 -8.01
N TRP A 30 -2.51 -5.49 -7.17
CA TRP A 30 -1.58 -4.87 -6.24
C TRP A 30 -0.15 -5.17 -6.68
N GLU A 31 0.47 -4.18 -7.33
CA GLU A 31 1.85 -4.27 -7.78
C GLU A 31 2.84 -4.14 -6.60
N PRO A 32 3.97 -4.87 -6.61
CA PRO A 32 5.02 -4.71 -5.61
C PRO A 32 5.52 -3.26 -5.52
N TYR A 33 5.71 -2.79 -4.29
CA TYR A 33 6.21 -1.44 -4.06
C TYR A 33 7.62 -1.27 -4.62
N ASN A 34 7.88 -0.14 -5.27
CA ASN A 34 9.22 0.30 -5.63
C ASN A 34 9.37 1.81 -5.49
N VAL A 35 10.60 2.26 -5.21
CA VAL A 35 10.90 3.67 -4.91
C VAL A 35 10.74 4.62 -6.12
N LYS A 36 10.71 4.07 -7.34
CA LYS A 36 10.56 4.86 -8.58
C LYS A 36 9.11 5.27 -8.81
N ASN A 37 8.19 4.31 -8.71
CA ASN A 37 6.78 4.51 -9.04
C ASN A 37 5.92 4.79 -7.79
N LYS A 38 6.40 4.39 -6.60
CA LYS A 38 5.75 4.58 -5.29
C LYS A 38 4.26 4.19 -5.30
N VAL A 39 3.89 3.13 -6.01
CA VAL A 39 2.49 2.67 -6.10
C VAL A 39 2.10 1.96 -4.81
N VAL A 40 0.94 2.29 -4.28
CA VAL A 40 0.34 1.71 -3.08
C VAL A 40 -1.08 1.27 -3.36
N MET A 41 -1.55 0.24 -2.65
CA MET A 41 -2.96 -0.13 -2.63
C MET A 41 -3.71 0.75 -1.62
N ILE A 42 -4.74 1.45 -2.10
CA ILE A 42 -5.68 2.14 -1.22
C ILE A 42 -6.74 1.15 -0.78
N LEU A 43 -6.96 1.04 0.53
CA LEU A 43 -7.96 0.19 1.15
C LEU A 43 -8.93 1.08 1.93
N GLY A 44 -9.81 1.77 1.21
CA GLY A 44 -10.81 2.68 1.79
C GLY A 44 -12.16 2.51 1.11
N ASP A 45 -12.84 3.62 0.83
CA ASP A 45 -14.12 3.61 0.08
C ASP A 45 -13.97 2.96 -1.31
N THR A 46 -12.80 3.13 -1.92
CA THR A 46 -12.39 2.43 -3.14
C THR A 46 -11.15 1.60 -2.87
N GLN A 47 -11.03 0.48 -3.61
CA GLN A 47 -9.84 -0.36 -3.60
C GLN A 47 -9.13 -0.21 -4.94
N GLN A 48 -8.02 0.49 -4.94
CA GLN A 48 -7.26 0.77 -6.16
C GLN A 48 -5.77 0.92 -5.88
N SER A 49 -4.98 0.41 -6.82
CA SER A 49 -3.56 0.74 -6.90
C SER A 49 -3.39 2.13 -7.51
N GLN A 50 -2.67 3.00 -6.82
CA GLN A 50 -2.32 4.32 -7.32
C GLN A 50 -0.96 4.77 -6.80
N ILE A 51 -0.38 5.77 -7.45
CA ILE A 51 0.83 6.44 -6.93
C ILE A 51 0.51 7.01 -5.54
N LEU A 52 1.40 6.80 -4.58
CA LEU A 52 1.29 7.29 -3.21
C LEU A 52 0.89 8.78 -3.21
N PRO A 53 -0.33 9.13 -2.77
CA PRO A 53 -0.85 10.49 -2.90
C PRO A 53 0.01 11.54 -2.20
N ASP A 54 0.50 11.19 -1.00
CA ASP A 54 1.29 12.07 -0.15
C ASP A 54 2.81 11.87 -0.31
N ALA A 55 3.28 11.33 -1.44
CA ALA A 55 4.69 10.99 -1.65
C ALA A 55 5.65 12.15 -1.32
N LYS A 56 5.30 13.38 -1.71
CA LYS A 56 6.12 14.58 -1.43
C LYS A 56 6.22 14.89 0.07
N ARG A 57 5.13 14.69 0.82
CA ARG A 57 5.12 14.93 2.27
C ARG A 57 5.95 13.87 2.99
N LEU A 58 5.84 12.62 2.56
CA LEU A 58 6.68 11.54 3.09
C LEU A 58 8.16 11.80 2.82
N ASP A 59 8.51 12.23 1.61
CA ASP A 59 9.90 12.58 1.24
C ASP A 59 10.43 13.72 2.13
N PHE A 60 9.61 14.75 2.37
CA PHE A 60 9.95 15.83 3.29
C PHE A 60 10.17 15.34 4.73
N LEU A 61 9.21 14.61 5.30
CA LEU A 61 9.32 14.08 6.67
C LEU A 61 10.56 13.19 6.83
N TYR A 62 10.82 12.32 5.84
CA TYR A 62 12.01 11.47 5.84
C TYR A 62 13.30 12.30 5.82
N SER A 63 13.35 13.38 5.05
CA SER A 63 14.50 14.29 5.01
C SER A 63 14.76 14.94 6.37
N VAL A 64 13.71 15.44 7.04
CA VAL A 64 13.81 16.09 8.36
C VAL A 64 14.29 15.09 9.43
N MET A 65 13.72 13.89 9.44
CA MET A 65 14.11 12.84 10.39
C MET A 65 15.57 12.40 10.19
N LYS A 66 16.02 12.26 8.94
CA LYS A 66 17.42 11.91 8.65
C LYS A 66 18.39 12.98 9.13
N THR A 67 18.11 14.25 8.87
CA THR A 67 18.96 15.36 9.32
C THR A 67 19.04 15.43 10.84
N SER A 68 17.92 15.17 11.53
CA SER A 68 17.85 15.22 13.00
C SER A 68 18.55 14.05 13.70
N SER A 69 18.71 12.90 13.03
CA SER A 69 19.39 11.72 13.57
C SER A 69 20.92 11.74 13.37
N GLN A 70 21.44 12.73 12.66
CA GLN A 70 22.88 12.90 12.37
C GLN A 70 23.55 13.96 13.26
N LEU A 71 22.79 14.56 14.18
CA LEU A 71 23.25 15.40 15.29
C LEU A 71 23.20 14.59 16.59
#